data_AF-A0A091RVT4-F1
#
_entry.id   AF-A0A091RVT4-F1
#
_cell.length_a   1.000
_cell.length_b   1.000
_cell.length_c   1.000
_cell.angle_alpha   90.00
_cell.angle_beta   90.00
_cell.angle_gamma   90.00
#
_symmetry.space_group_name_H-M   'P 1'
#
loop_
_entity.id
_entity.type
_entity.pdbx_description
1 polymer ?
#
loop_
_entity_poly.entity_id
_entity_poly.type
_entity_poly.pdbx_seq_one_letter_code
_entity_poly.pdbx_strand_id
1 'polypeptide(L)'
;YIGALGARVICDNIPGLVNKQRQLCQRYPDIMQSVGEGAKEWIRECQHQFRHHRWNCSTLDRDHTVFGRVMLRSSREAAFVYAISSAGVVYAITRACSQGDLKACSCDPLKRGRSKDERGEFDWGGCSDNINYGIRFAKAFVDAKEKKVKDARALMNLHNNRCGRMAVKRFLKLECKCHGVSGSCTLRTCWLAMSDFRKTGDYLRKKYNGAIQVTMNQDGTGFTVANKNFRKPTKTDLVYFENSPDYCVMDKSAGSLGTAGRVCNKMSRGTDGCEVMCCGRGYDTTRVTRVTKCECKFHWCCAVRCKECEDTVDVHTCKAPKRAEWLDQT
;
A
#
# COMPACT_ATOMS: atom_id res chain seq x y z
N TYR A 1 -19.71 -18.84 -11.70
CA TYR A 1 -20.71 -17.87 -12.18
C TYR A 1 -21.54 -17.43 -10.99
N ILE A 2 -21.37 -16.20 -10.51
CA ILE A 2 -22.23 -15.63 -9.46
C ILE A 2 -23.40 -14.97 -10.19
N GLY A 3 -24.61 -15.51 -10.05
CA GLY A 3 -25.82 -14.90 -10.62
C GLY A 3 -26.14 -13.54 -9.97
N ALA A 4 -26.97 -12.72 -10.61
CA ALA A 4 -27.34 -11.38 -10.13
C ALA A 4 -27.91 -11.38 -8.70
N LEU A 5 -28.66 -12.44 -8.33
CA LEU A 5 -29.17 -12.65 -6.97
C LEU A 5 -28.05 -12.97 -5.97
N GLY A 6 -27.06 -13.78 -6.36
CA GLY A 6 -25.90 -14.10 -5.52
C GLY A 6 -24.98 -12.90 -5.30
N ALA A 7 -24.78 -12.06 -6.33
CA ALA A 7 -24.00 -10.83 -6.22
C ALA A 7 -24.63 -9.84 -5.23
N ARG A 8 -25.96 -9.70 -5.26
CA ARG A 8 -26.70 -8.82 -4.34
C ARG A 8 -26.53 -9.25 -2.89
N VAL A 9 -26.72 -10.55 -2.60
CA VAL A 9 -26.55 -11.10 -1.25
C VAL A 9 -25.12 -10.92 -0.73
N ILE A 10 -24.10 -11.17 -1.57
CA ILE A 10 -22.69 -10.97 -1.18
C ILE A 10 -22.43 -9.49 -0.86
N CYS A 11 -22.80 -8.58 -1.77
CA CYS A 11 -22.53 -7.15 -1.64
C CYS A 11 -23.26 -6.50 -0.46
N ASP A 12 -24.44 -7.02 -0.09
CA ASP A 12 -25.22 -6.52 1.04
C ASP A 12 -24.65 -7.01 2.39
N ASN A 13 -23.95 -8.14 2.40
CA ASN A 13 -23.32 -8.70 3.59
C ASN A 13 -21.88 -8.22 3.85
N ILE A 14 -21.25 -7.48 2.92
CA ILE A 14 -19.92 -6.90 3.19
C ILE A 14 -20.04 -5.77 4.24
N PRO A 15 -19.40 -5.90 5.42
CA PRO A 15 -19.49 -4.89 6.46
C PRO A 15 -18.76 -3.61 6.05
N GLY A 16 -19.31 -2.46 6.45
CA GLY A 16 -18.69 -1.15 6.26
C GLY A 16 -18.89 -0.49 4.89
N LEU A 17 -19.52 -1.16 3.91
CA LEU A 17 -19.84 -0.53 2.62
C LEU A 17 -21.01 0.46 2.73
N VAL A 18 -20.84 1.64 2.15
CA VAL A 18 -21.93 2.63 1.99
C VAL A 18 -22.81 2.28 0.79
N ASN A 19 -24.05 2.78 0.75
CA ASN A 19 -25.02 2.50 -0.34
C ASN A 19 -24.43 2.66 -1.75
N LYS A 20 -23.61 3.69 -1.99
CA LYS A 20 -22.96 3.90 -3.30
C LYS A 20 -21.96 2.80 -3.64
N GLN A 21 -21.21 2.30 -2.66
CA GLN A 21 -20.30 1.17 -2.84
C GLN A 21 -21.08 -0.13 -3.06
N ARG A 22 -22.20 -0.34 -2.34
CA ARG A 22 -23.08 -1.50 -2.56
C ARG A 22 -23.65 -1.53 -3.98
N GLN A 23 -24.11 -0.38 -4.48
CA GLN A 23 -24.57 -0.26 -5.88
C GLN A 23 -23.47 -0.60 -6.89
N LEU A 24 -22.23 -0.13 -6.66
CA LEU A 24 -21.10 -0.44 -7.52
C LEU A 24 -20.74 -1.94 -7.46
N CYS A 25 -20.75 -2.53 -6.26
CA CYS A 25 -20.53 -3.95 -6.01
C CYS A 25 -21.58 -4.81 -6.74
N GLN A 26 -22.85 -4.46 -6.63
CA GLN A 26 -23.95 -5.17 -7.29
C GLN A 26 -23.86 -5.06 -8.82
N ARG A 27 -23.41 -3.92 -9.34
CA ARG A 27 -23.24 -3.69 -10.78
C ARG A 27 -22.01 -4.40 -11.35
N TYR A 28 -20.94 -4.51 -10.57
CA TYR A 28 -19.65 -5.08 -10.98
C TYR A 28 -19.13 -6.06 -9.92
N PRO A 29 -19.79 -7.22 -9.73
CA PRO A 29 -19.43 -8.16 -8.67
C PRO A 29 -18.09 -8.87 -8.92
N ASP A 30 -17.70 -9.05 -10.19
CA ASP A 30 -16.41 -9.59 -10.61
C ASP A 30 -15.25 -8.68 -10.18
N ILE A 31 -15.42 -7.36 -10.31
CA ILE A 31 -14.41 -6.37 -9.88
C ILE A 31 -14.13 -6.47 -8.38
N MET A 32 -15.13 -6.83 -7.57
CA MET A 32 -14.98 -6.87 -6.11
C MET A 32 -14.02 -7.96 -5.62
N GLN A 33 -13.90 -9.07 -6.36
CA GLN A 33 -12.88 -10.07 -6.09
C GLN A 33 -11.47 -9.48 -6.29
N SER A 34 -11.24 -8.78 -7.41
CA SER A 34 -9.96 -8.10 -7.67
C SER A 34 -9.69 -6.98 -6.66
N VAL A 35 -10.71 -6.26 -6.19
CA VAL A 35 -10.56 -5.27 -5.11
C VAL A 35 -10.09 -5.93 -3.81
N GLY A 36 -10.63 -7.11 -3.46
CA GLY A 36 -10.20 -7.89 -2.31
C GLY A 36 -8.76 -8.42 -2.42
N GLU A 37 -8.33 -8.83 -3.61
CA GLU A 37 -6.93 -9.19 -3.86
C GLU A 37 -6.00 -7.98 -3.79
N GLY A 38 -6.42 -6.84 -4.35
CA GLY A 38 -5.73 -5.57 -4.23
C GLY A 38 -5.58 -5.12 -2.78
N ALA A 39 -6.55 -5.45 -1.93
CA ALA A 39 -6.47 -5.22 -0.49
C ALA A 39 -5.28 -5.93 0.15
N LYS A 40 -5.14 -7.24 -0.13
CA LYS A 40 -4.04 -8.06 0.38
C LYS A 40 -2.68 -7.53 -0.13
N GLU A 41 -2.62 -7.14 -1.40
CA GLU A 41 -1.41 -6.61 -2.02
C GLU A 41 -0.95 -5.32 -1.32
N TRP A 42 -1.84 -4.34 -1.13
CA TRP A 42 -1.44 -3.08 -0.51
C TRP A 42 -1.13 -3.21 0.98
N ILE A 43 -1.83 -4.10 1.71
CA ILE A 43 -1.55 -4.35 3.13
C ILE A 43 -0.14 -4.93 3.27
N ARG A 44 0.21 -5.94 2.45
CA ARG A 44 1.58 -6.50 2.43
C ARG A 44 2.62 -5.43 2.11
N GLU A 45 2.33 -4.56 1.15
CA GLU A 45 3.24 -3.48 0.81
C GLU A 45 3.38 -2.45 1.94
N CYS A 46 2.29 -2.11 2.61
CA CYS A 46 2.32 -1.21 3.76
C CYS A 46 3.16 -1.80 4.91
N GLN A 47 2.93 -3.09 5.24
CA GLN A 47 3.72 -3.81 6.22
C GLN A 47 5.19 -3.90 5.81
N HIS A 48 5.47 -4.13 4.53
CA HIS A 48 6.83 -4.11 4.00
C HIS A 48 7.51 -2.76 4.23
N GLN A 49 6.85 -1.66 3.86
CA GLN A 49 7.38 -0.30 3.99
C GLN A 49 7.59 0.13 5.46
N PHE A 50 6.88 -0.48 6.40
CA PHE A 50 6.92 -0.12 7.83
C PHE A 50 7.46 -1.22 8.75
N ARG A 51 7.98 -2.34 8.22
CA ARG A 51 8.48 -3.51 8.99
C ARG A 51 9.48 -3.16 10.10
N HIS A 52 10.27 -2.11 9.89
CA HIS A 52 11.31 -1.62 10.80
C HIS A 52 10.91 -0.37 11.59
N HIS A 53 9.64 0.03 11.59
CA HIS A 53 9.11 1.19 12.31
C HIS A 53 8.24 0.74 13.49
N ARG A 54 8.12 1.58 14.54
CA ARG A 54 7.30 1.31 15.74
C ARG A 54 5.83 1.03 15.40
N TRP A 55 5.29 1.77 14.44
CA TRP A 55 4.08 1.39 13.73
C TRP A 55 4.49 0.61 12.47
N ASN A 56 4.08 -0.66 12.38
CA ASN A 56 4.45 -1.59 11.31
C ASN A 56 3.29 -1.88 10.33
N CYS A 57 2.26 -1.04 10.32
CA CYS A 57 1.05 -1.22 9.52
C CYS A 57 0.26 -2.51 9.82
N SER A 58 0.37 -3.06 11.03
CA SER A 58 -0.60 -4.05 11.52
C SER A 58 -1.89 -3.34 11.93
N THR A 59 -3.00 -3.77 11.35
CA THR A 59 -4.35 -3.36 11.81
C THR A 59 -4.69 -4.12 13.09
N LEU A 60 -5.53 -3.54 13.96
CA LEU A 60 -6.10 -4.28 15.09
C LEU A 60 -6.93 -5.46 14.52
N ASP A 61 -6.79 -6.66 15.10
CA ASP A 61 -7.38 -7.94 14.64
C ASP A 61 -8.92 -7.93 14.47
N ARG A 62 -9.61 -6.83 14.78
CA ARG A 62 -11.07 -6.68 14.67
C ARG A 62 -11.54 -5.78 13.53
N ASP A 63 -10.66 -5.04 12.87
CA ASP A 63 -11.04 -4.21 11.72
C ASP A 63 -10.91 -5.01 10.41
N HIS A 64 -11.76 -6.02 10.24
CA HIS A 64 -11.94 -6.72 8.95
C HIS A 64 -12.45 -5.81 7.83
N THR A 65 -12.77 -4.54 8.14
CA THR A 65 -13.18 -3.57 7.14
C THR A 65 -11.97 -2.94 6.46
N VAL A 66 -11.47 -3.60 5.40
CA VAL A 66 -10.59 -2.99 4.38
C VAL A 66 -11.17 -1.66 3.85
N PHE A 67 -12.50 -1.51 3.92
CA PHE A 67 -13.27 -0.36 3.43
C PHE A 67 -13.80 0.55 4.58
N GLY A 68 -13.32 0.35 5.80
CA GLY A 68 -13.71 1.06 7.02
C GLY A 68 -12.98 2.40 7.24
N ARG A 69 -13.18 3.04 8.40
CA ARG A 69 -12.30 4.14 8.83
C ARG A 69 -10.99 3.49 9.27
N VAL A 70 -10.04 3.36 8.34
CA VAL A 70 -8.85 2.50 8.50
C VAL A 70 -7.96 2.91 9.68
N MET A 71 -8.00 4.20 10.06
CA MET A 71 -7.40 4.72 11.28
C MET A 71 -8.31 5.80 11.88
N LEU A 72 -8.31 5.90 13.21
CA LEU A 72 -9.11 6.87 13.99
C LEU A 72 -8.47 8.26 14.07
N ARG A 73 -7.14 8.36 13.97
CA ARG A 73 -6.41 9.63 14.01
C ARG A 73 -6.02 10.09 12.61
N SER A 74 -6.07 11.39 12.34
CA SER A 74 -5.65 11.99 11.06
C SER A 74 -4.13 12.17 11.01
N SER A 75 -3.40 11.10 11.33
CA SER A 75 -1.95 11.09 11.46
C SER A 75 -1.24 10.92 10.10
N ARG A 76 0.09 11.03 10.15
CA ARG A 76 0.93 10.80 8.98
C ARG A 76 0.80 9.37 8.44
N GLU A 77 0.66 8.39 9.33
CA GLU A 77 0.48 6.97 8.95
C GLU A 77 -0.87 6.78 8.27
N ALA A 78 -1.93 7.41 8.77
CA ALA A 78 -3.23 7.39 8.11
C ALA A 78 -3.15 7.95 6.68
N ALA A 79 -2.45 9.06 6.48
CA ALA A 79 -2.25 9.64 5.15
C ALA A 79 -1.60 8.66 4.17
N PHE A 80 -0.60 7.90 4.61
CA PHE A 80 0.02 6.85 3.81
C PHE A 80 -0.95 5.70 3.53
N VAL A 81 -1.71 5.22 4.53
CA VAL A 81 -2.67 4.13 4.39
C VAL A 81 -3.76 4.47 3.36
N TYR A 82 -4.34 5.67 3.40
CA TYR A 82 -5.31 6.12 2.39
C TYR A 82 -4.71 6.17 0.98
N ALA A 83 -3.45 6.63 0.86
CA ALA A 83 -2.77 6.65 -0.43
C ALA A 83 -2.49 5.24 -0.97
N ILE A 84 -1.85 4.37 -0.18
CA ILE A 84 -1.45 3.04 -0.64
C ILE A 84 -2.65 2.12 -0.87
N SER A 85 -3.72 2.23 -0.08
CA SER A 85 -4.96 1.46 -0.27
C SER A 85 -5.67 1.84 -1.57
N SER A 86 -5.83 3.14 -1.83
CA SER A 86 -6.40 3.65 -3.08
C SER A 86 -5.53 3.28 -4.29
N ALA A 87 -4.20 3.28 -4.14
CA ALA A 87 -3.26 2.79 -5.14
C ALA A 87 -3.43 1.29 -5.40
N GLY A 88 -3.58 0.47 -4.35
CA GLY A 88 -3.79 -0.97 -4.45
C GLY A 88 -5.06 -1.35 -5.21
N VAL A 89 -6.15 -0.60 -5.01
CA VAL A 89 -7.39 -0.78 -5.78
C VAL A 89 -7.17 -0.47 -7.27
N VAL A 90 -6.48 0.63 -7.61
CA VAL A 90 -6.15 0.94 -9.01
C VAL A 90 -5.30 -0.17 -9.62
N TYR A 91 -4.25 -0.57 -8.91
CA TYR A 91 -3.30 -1.57 -9.39
C TYR A 91 -3.98 -2.91 -9.66
N ALA A 92 -4.77 -3.42 -8.72
CA ALA A 92 -5.43 -4.71 -8.88
C ALA A 92 -6.48 -4.71 -10.00
N ILE A 93 -7.30 -3.67 -10.10
CA ILE A 93 -8.30 -3.57 -11.17
C ILE A 93 -7.63 -3.46 -12.53
N THR A 94 -6.64 -2.57 -12.67
CA THR A 94 -5.95 -2.41 -13.95
C THR A 94 -5.25 -3.70 -14.38
N ARG A 95 -4.62 -4.42 -13.44
CA ARG A 95 -3.99 -5.72 -13.73
C ARG A 95 -5.02 -6.75 -14.20
N ALA A 96 -6.13 -6.89 -13.48
CA ALA A 96 -7.19 -7.84 -13.82
C ALA A 96 -7.85 -7.51 -15.18
N CYS A 97 -8.02 -6.22 -15.51
CA CYS A 97 -8.51 -5.81 -16.84
C CYS A 97 -7.56 -6.26 -17.97
N SER A 98 -6.26 -6.15 -17.76
CA SER A 98 -5.25 -6.50 -18.77
C SER A 98 -5.02 -8.01 -18.89
N GLN A 99 -5.28 -8.76 -17.82
CA GLN A 99 -5.27 -10.23 -17.82
C GLN A 99 -6.53 -10.82 -18.45
N GLY A 100 -7.59 -10.02 -18.63
CA GLY A 100 -8.87 -10.49 -19.16
C GLY A 100 -9.77 -11.15 -18.12
N ASP A 101 -9.47 -10.99 -16.83
CA ASP A 101 -10.23 -11.59 -15.72
C ASP A 101 -11.58 -10.89 -15.50
N LEU A 102 -11.71 -9.65 -15.96
CA LEU A 102 -12.88 -8.79 -15.76
C LEU A 102 -13.61 -8.57 -17.08
N LYS A 103 -14.94 -8.75 -17.08
CA LYS A 103 -15.76 -8.54 -18.29
C LYS A 103 -16.04 -7.06 -18.55
N ALA A 104 -16.02 -6.25 -17.49
CA ALA A 104 -16.39 -4.84 -17.54
C ALA A 104 -15.30 -3.91 -18.11
N CYS A 105 -14.11 -4.44 -18.40
CA CYS A 105 -12.98 -3.69 -18.92
C CYS A 105 -12.09 -4.56 -19.81
N SER A 106 -11.16 -3.91 -20.50
CA SER A 106 -10.17 -4.52 -21.37
C SER A 106 -8.86 -3.72 -21.31
N CYS A 107 -7.85 -4.18 -22.06
CA CYS A 107 -6.68 -3.39 -22.44
C CYS A 107 -7.09 -1.99 -22.97
N ASP A 108 -6.19 -1.01 -22.87
CA ASP A 108 -6.41 0.36 -23.29
C ASP A 108 -6.68 0.43 -24.80
N PRO A 109 -7.93 0.77 -25.23
CA PRO A 109 -8.28 0.77 -26.64
C PRO A 109 -7.63 1.93 -27.41
N LEU A 110 -7.07 2.93 -26.71
CA LEU A 110 -6.44 4.11 -27.33
C LEU A 110 -4.99 3.82 -27.79
N LYS A 111 -4.42 2.67 -27.44
CA LYS A 111 -3.04 2.29 -27.76
C LYS A 111 -3.02 1.32 -28.93
N ARG A 112 -3.21 1.85 -30.15
CA ARG A 112 -3.29 1.11 -31.41
C ARG A 112 -2.56 1.86 -32.51
N GLY A 113 -2.12 1.14 -33.55
CA GLY A 113 -1.39 1.71 -34.69
C GLY A 113 0.07 2.05 -34.35
N ARG A 114 0.67 2.99 -35.09
CA ARG A 114 2.08 3.38 -34.94
C ARG A 114 2.28 4.53 -33.96
N SER A 115 3.45 4.54 -33.32
CA SER A 115 3.92 5.64 -32.48
C SER A 115 5.45 5.72 -32.52
N LYS A 116 6.02 6.68 -31.78
CA LYS A 116 7.46 6.99 -31.80
C LYS A 116 7.94 7.34 -30.40
N ASP A 117 9.13 6.86 -30.04
CA ASP A 117 9.89 7.31 -28.87
C ASP A 117 11.30 7.78 -29.30
N GLU A 118 12.18 8.05 -28.33
CA GLU A 118 13.58 8.46 -28.57
C GLU A 118 14.41 7.45 -29.38
N ARG A 119 14.05 6.17 -29.37
CA ARG A 119 14.71 5.08 -30.11
C ARG A 119 14.14 4.85 -31.51
N GLY A 120 13.12 5.62 -31.92
CA GLY A 120 12.51 5.52 -33.25
C GLY A 120 11.05 5.08 -33.22
N GLU A 121 10.54 4.67 -34.37
CA GLU A 121 9.15 4.23 -34.51
C GLU A 121 8.92 2.85 -33.86
N PHE A 122 7.67 2.60 -33.48
CA PHE A 122 7.20 1.31 -33.01
C PHE A 122 5.71 1.14 -33.29
N ASP A 123 5.26 -0.11 -33.36
CA ASP A 123 3.84 -0.43 -33.42
C ASP A 123 3.29 -0.68 -32.00
N TRP A 124 2.13 -0.10 -31.68
CA TRP A 124 1.38 -0.53 -30.51
C TRP A 124 0.89 -1.96 -30.71
N GLY A 125 1.14 -2.82 -29.73
CA GLY A 125 0.62 -4.18 -29.74
C GLY A 125 0.69 -4.82 -28.36
N GLY A 126 0.23 -6.06 -28.24
CA GLY A 126 -0.02 -6.66 -26.93
C GLY A 126 -1.16 -5.98 -26.17
N CYS A 127 -1.11 -6.01 -24.84
CA CYS A 127 -2.14 -5.43 -23.98
C CYS A 127 -1.55 -4.24 -23.20
N SER A 128 -1.93 -3.02 -23.58
CA SER A 128 -1.60 -1.84 -22.78
C SER A 128 -2.54 -1.72 -21.59
N ASP A 129 -1.99 -1.48 -20.40
CA ASP A 129 -2.74 -1.38 -19.16
C ASP A 129 -3.69 -0.17 -19.15
N ASN A 130 -4.99 -0.43 -19.00
CA ASN A 130 -6.01 0.62 -18.93
C ASN A 130 -6.09 1.26 -17.54
N ILE A 131 -5.04 2.01 -17.18
CA ILE A 131 -4.96 2.62 -15.84
C ILE A 131 -6.06 3.64 -15.57
N ASN A 132 -6.55 4.31 -16.62
CA ASN A 132 -7.58 5.33 -16.47
C ASN A 132 -8.91 4.70 -16.05
N TYR A 133 -9.22 3.48 -16.51
CA TYR A 133 -10.35 2.71 -16.00
C TYR A 133 -10.20 2.42 -14.50
N GLY A 134 -9.05 1.86 -14.09
CA GLY A 134 -8.77 1.55 -12.68
C GLY A 134 -8.88 2.80 -11.78
N ILE A 135 -8.32 3.93 -12.20
CA ILE A 135 -8.42 5.21 -11.49
C ILE A 135 -9.87 5.67 -11.36
N ARG A 136 -10.68 5.59 -12.42
CA ARG A 136 -12.09 5.99 -12.39
C ARG A 136 -12.89 5.13 -11.42
N PHE A 137 -12.70 3.81 -11.49
CA PHE A 137 -13.39 2.90 -10.58
C PHE A 137 -12.95 3.15 -9.12
N ALA A 138 -11.65 3.18 -8.84
CA ALA A 138 -11.13 3.43 -7.49
C ALA A 138 -11.61 4.77 -6.94
N LYS A 139 -11.65 5.83 -7.75
CA LYS A 139 -12.24 7.12 -7.37
C LYS A 139 -13.74 7.03 -7.10
N ALA A 140 -14.50 6.25 -7.85
CA ALA A 140 -15.93 6.09 -7.62
C ALA A 140 -16.23 5.26 -6.36
N PHE A 141 -15.39 4.25 -6.08
CA PHE A 141 -15.60 3.28 -5.02
C PHE A 141 -14.97 3.69 -3.69
N VAL A 142 -13.67 4.01 -3.66
CA VAL A 142 -12.93 4.34 -2.42
C VAL A 142 -13.39 5.69 -1.86
N ASP A 143 -13.57 6.70 -2.71
CA ASP A 143 -13.98 8.04 -2.27
C ASP A 143 -15.48 8.14 -1.92
N ALA A 144 -16.29 7.10 -2.19
CA ALA A 144 -17.74 7.13 -1.99
C ALA A 144 -18.16 7.43 -0.55
N LYS A 145 -17.38 6.92 0.41
CA LYS A 145 -17.62 7.12 1.85
C LYS A 145 -17.28 8.55 2.27
N GLU A 146 -16.08 9.00 1.90
CA GLU A 146 -15.57 10.32 2.26
C GLU A 146 -16.44 11.44 1.68
N LYS A 147 -16.98 11.26 0.46
CA LYS A 147 -17.86 12.27 -0.17
C LYS A 147 -19.20 12.50 0.55
N LYS A 148 -19.62 11.59 1.45
CA LYS A 148 -20.84 11.80 2.24
C LYS A 148 -20.62 12.81 3.37
N VAL A 149 -19.38 12.99 3.82
CA VAL A 149 -19.02 13.84 4.95
C VAL A 149 -18.19 15.01 4.43
N LYS A 150 -18.55 16.24 4.81
CA LYS A 150 -17.81 17.44 4.42
C LYS A 150 -16.96 17.97 5.57
N ASP A 151 -16.18 17.10 6.20
CA ASP A 151 -15.26 17.48 7.27
C ASP A 151 -13.80 17.56 6.76
N ALA A 152 -12.94 18.18 7.56
CA ALA A 152 -11.53 18.35 7.26
C ALA A 152 -10.86 16.98 6.96
N ARG A 153 -11.22 15.96 7.73
CA ARG A 153 -10.71 14.60 7.60
C ARG A 153 -11.05 13.97 6.25
N ALA A 154 -12.30 14.05 5.81
CA ALA A 154 -12.74 13.55 4.52
C ALA A 154 -11.97 14.22 3.38
N LEU A 155 -11.73 15.54 3.48
CA LEU A 155 -10.93 16.25 2.50
C LEU A 155 -9.49 15.70 2.43
N MET A 156 -8.85 15.46 3.58
CA MET A 156 -7.50 14.86 3.63
C MET A 156 -7.50 13.46 3.01
N ASN A 157 -8.48 12.63 3.37
CA ASN A 157 -8.60 11.29 2.83
C ASN A 157 -8.76 11.31 1.30
N LEU A 158 -9.62 12.18 0.76
CA LEU A 158 -9.80 12.38 -0.68
C LEU A 158 -8.50 12.83 -1.38
N HIS A 159 -7.74 13.72 -0.76
CA HIS A 159 -6.46 14.20 -1.29
C HIS A 159 -5.41 13.08 -1.32
N ASN A 160 -5.24 12.36 -0.21
CA ASN A 160 -4.28 11.26 -0.09
C ASN A 160 -4.66 10.08 -0.99
N ASN A 161 -5.95 9.74 -1.07
CA ASN A 161 -6.46 8.74 -2.01
C ASN A 161 -6.10 9.11 -3.46
N ARG A 162 -6.23 10.39 -3.85
CA ARG A 162 -5.82 10.86 -5.17
C ARG A 162 -4.32 10.72 -5.39
N CYS A 163 -3.50 11.08 -4.40
CA CYS A 163 -2.04 10.92 -4.48
C CYS A 163 -1.67 9.46 -4.76
N GLY A 164 -2.29 8.52 -4.06
CA GLY A 164 -2.15 7.08 -4.30
C GLY A 164 -2.45 6.65 -5.73
N ARG A 165 -3.63 7.03 -6.25
CA ARG A 165 -4.03 6.69 -7.63
C ARG A 165 -3.08 7.25 -8.68
N MET A 166 -2.58 8.47 -8.46
CA MET A 166 -1.63 9.11 -9.38
C MET A 166 -0.22 8.50 -9.27
N ALA A 167 0.15 7.96 -8.11
CA ALA A 167 1.43 7.28 -7.93
C ALA A 167 1.52 6.04 -8.84
N VAL A 168 0.46 5.22 -8.93
CA VAL A 168 0.43 4.07 -9.86
C VAL A 168 0.60 4.56 -11.31
N LYS A 169 -0.14 5.61 -11.69
CA LYS A 169 -0.07 6.18 -13.05
C LYS A 169 1.31 6.72 -13.41
N ARG A 170 2.02 7.29 -12.43
CA ARG A 170 3.37 7.83 -12.61
C ARG A 170 4.38 6.76 -13.04
N PHE A 171 4.19 5.51 -12.63
CA PHE A 171 5.12 4.41 -12.91
C PHE A 171 4.65 3.49 -14.04
N LEU A 172 3.71 3.93 -14.88
CA LEU A 172 3.52 3.32 -16.18
C LEU A 172 4.79 3.46 -17.00
N LYS A 173 5.23 2.37 -17.60
CA LYS A 173 6.40 2.31 -18.46
C LYS A 173 6.02 1.73 -19.82
N LEU A 174 6.69 2.20 -20.86
CA LEU A 174 6.63 1.58 -22.17
C LEU A 174 7.52 0.34 -22.17
N GLU A 175 6.93 -0.83 -22.33
CA GLU A 175 7.64 -2.08 -22.56
C GLU A 175 7.58 -2.42 -24.05
N CYS A 176 8.67 -2.97 -24.57
CA CYS A 176 8.79 -3.29 -25.99
C CYS A 176 9.39 -4.68 -26.17
N LYS A 177 8.90 -5.40 -27.19
CA LYS A 177 9.54 -6.59 -27.74
C LYS A 177 10.11 -6.27 -29.11
N CYS A 178 11.32 -6.75 -29.36
CA CYS A 178 12.02 -6.57 -30.62
C CYS A 178 11.84 -7.81 -31.50
N HIS A 179 11.58 -7.59 -32.79
CA HIS A 179 11.21 -8.62 -33.75
C HIS A 179 12.09 -8.60 -35.01
N GLY A 180 13.18 -7.82 -35.02
CA GLY A 180 14.11 -7.78 -36.15
C GLY A 180 14.97 -9.04 -36.26
N VAL A 181 15.60 -9.21 -37.43
CA VAL A 181 16.49 -10.34 -37.74
C VAL A 181 17.57 -10.45 -36.65
N SER A 182 17.82 -11.68 -36.18
CA SER A 182 18.77 -11.99 -35.10
C SER A 182 18.52 -11.24 -33.79
N GLY A 183 17.28 -10.87 -33.49
CA GLY A 183 16.91 -10.14 -32.27
C GLY A 183 17.16 -8.64 -32.33
N SER A 184 17.42 -8.07 -33.51
CA SER A 184 17.54 -6.63 -33.68
C SER A 184 16.23 -5.89 -33.35
N CYS A 185 16.35 -4.66 -32.86
CA CYS A 185 15.21 -3.81 -32.47
C CYS A 185 14.77 -2.83 -33.56
N THR A 186 15.06 -3.13 -34.83
CA THR A 186 14.62 -2.31 -35.98
C THR A 186 13.09 -2.31 -36.12
N LEU A 187 12.47 -3.47 -35.94
CA LEU A 187 11.03 -3.62 -35.76
C LEU A 187 10.77 -3.96 -34.28
N ARG A 188 9.89 -3.21 -33.63
CA ARG A 188 9.48 -3.51 -32.26
C ARG A 188 8.02 -3.17 -32.02
N THR A 189 7.42 -3.94 -31.13
CA THR A 189 6.05 -3.78 -30.68
C THR A 189 6.04 -3.43 -29.21
N CYS A 190 5.33 -2.37 -28.83
CA CYS A 190 5.33 -1.87 -27.47
C CYS A 190 3.92 -1.76 -26.87
N TRP A 191 3.85 -1.83 -25.55
CA TRP A 191 2.65 -1.60 -24.74
C TRP A 191 2.99 -0.80 -23.48
N LEU A 192 1.99 -0.12 -22.91
CA LEU A 192 2.14 0.47 -21.59
C LEU A 192 1.86 -0.59 -20.52
N ALA A 193 2.82 -0.79 -19.62
CA ALA A 193 2.70 -1.70 -18.49
C ALA A 193 2.88 -0.94 -17.17
N MET A 194 2.12 -1.32 -16.16
CA MET A 194 2.34 -0.92 -14.78
C MET A 194 3.66 -1.51 -14.29
N SER A 195 4.43 -0.70 -13.57
CA SER A 195 5.58 -1.22 -12.83
C SER A 195 5.14 -2.10 -11.66
N ASP A 196 6.08 -2.86 -11.12
CA ASP A 196 5.92 -3.56 -9.85
C ASP A 196 5.37 -2.62 -8.75
N PHE A 197 4.42 -3.13 -7.95
CA PHE A 197 3.74 -2.33 -6.93
C PHE A 197 4.70 -1.81 -5.86
N ARG A 198 5.84 -2.47 -5.62
CA ARG A 198 6.92 -1.99 -4.75
C ARG A 198 7.40 -0.60 -5.13
N LYS A 199 7.52 -0.27 -6.43
CA LYS A 199 7.92 1.09 -6.85
C LYS A 199 6.91 2.16 -6.40
N THR A 200 5.63 1.82 -6.41
CA THR A 200 4.57 2.70 -5.89
C THR A 200 4.67 2.84 -4.38
N GLY A 201 4.89 1.72 -3.67
CA GLY A 201 5.13 1.71 -2.22
C GLY A 201 6.32 2.57 -1.80
N ASP A 202 7.47 2.39 -2.45
CA ASP A 202 8.70 3.15 -2.21
C ASP A 202 8.50 4.64 -2.45
N TYR A 203 7.79 5.00 -3.52
CA TYR A 203 7.47 6.39 -3.82
C TYR A 203 6.55 7.03 -2.77
N LEU A 204 5.48 6.34 -2.40
CA LEU A 204 4.57 6.82 -1.37
C LEU A 204 5.28 6.88 -0.01
N ARG A 205 6.25 6.00 0.25
CA ARG A 205 7.08 6.04 1.47
C ARG A 205 7.96 7.29 1.52
N LYS A 206 8.57 7.67 0.39
CA LYS A 206 9.28 8.95 0.27
C LYS A 206 8.33 10.14 0.50
N LYS A 207 7.11 10.08 -0.04
CA LYS A 207 6.08 11.10 0.20
C LYS A 207 5.60 11.15 1.65
N TYR A 208 5.55 10.02 2.34
CA TYR A 208 5.26 9.95 3.76
C TYR A 208 6.31 10.66 4.60
N ASN A 209 7.60 10.43 4.33
CA ASN A 209 8.69 11.09 5.07
C ASN A 209 8.65 12.63 4.93
N GLY A 210 8.18 13.14 3.78
CA GLY A 210 7.99 14.56 3.51
C GLY A 210 6.55 15.06 3.61
N ALA A 211 5.67 14.34 4.32
CA ALA A 211 4.27 14.71 4.45
C ALA A 211 4.11 16.02 5.23
N ILE A 212 3.11 16.83 4.85
CA ILE A 212 2.93 18.18 5.37
C ILE A 212 1.75 18.21 6.32
N GLN A 213 1.96 18.79 7.50
CA GLN A 213 0.86 19.05 8.44
C GLN A 213 0.05 20.25 7.96
N VAL A 214 -1.26 20.07 7.88
CA VAL A 214 -2.18 21.07 7.36
C VAL A 214 -3.28 21.40 8.37
N THR A 215 -3.91 22.54 8.16
CA THR A 215 -5.15 22.98 8.82
C THR A 215 -6.20 23.27 7.75
N MET A 216 -7.47 23.28 8.13
CA MET A 216 -8.54 23.60 7.20
C MET A 216 -8.53 25.10 6.90
N ASN A 217 -8.76 25.47 5.64
CA ASN A 217 -8.94 26.88 5.27
C ASN A 217 -10.21 27.44 5.92
N GLN A 218 -10.26 28.77 6.08
CA GLN A 218 -11.45 29.47 6.56
C GLN A 218 -12.69 29.16 5.71
N ASP A 219 -12.53 29.00 4.40
CA ASP A 219 -13.63 28.69 3.47
C ASP A 219 -14.07 27.21 3.50
N GLY A 220 -13.37 26.34 4.23
CA GLY A 220 -13.67 24.90 4.30
C GLY A 220 -13.44 24.11 3.00
N THR A 221 -12.95 24.76 1.93
CA THR A 221 -12.77 24.15 0.60
C THR A 221 -11.40 23.52 0.38
N GLY A 222 -10.44 23.76 1.28
CA GLY A 222 -9.03 23.44 1.07
C GLY A 222 -8.20 23.37 2.34
N PHE A 223 -6.89 23.30 2.15
CA PHE A 223 -5.90 23.21 3.22
C PHE A 223 -4.93 24.39 3.22
N THR A 224 -4.56 24.83 4.42
CA THR A 224 -3.45 25.75 4.68
C THR A 224 -2.36 24.96 5.40
N VAL A 225 -1.11 25.40 5.28
CA VAL A 225 -0.01 24.81 6.06
C VAL A 225 -0.18 25.17 7.54
N ALA A 226 -0.03 24.18 8.42
CA ALA A 226 -0.12 24.42 9.86
C ALA A 226 1.02 25.34 10.34
N ASN A 227 2.20 25.22 9.72
CA ASN A 227 3.34 26.09 9.97
C ASN A 227 3.73 26.81 8.66
N LYS A 228 3.70 28.15 8.68
CA LYS A 228 3.92 29.03 7.52
C LYS A 228 5.34 28.95 6.94
N ASN A 229 6.30 28.43 7.70
CA ASN A 229 7.68 28.23 7.22
C ASN A 229 7.78 27.03 6.26
N PHE A 230 6.76 26.17 6.20
CA PHE A 230 6.71 25.06 5.26
C PHE A 230 6.07 25.47 3.94
N ARG A 231 6.56 24.88 2.84
CA ARG A 231 5.97 25.05 1.52
C ARG A 231 4.53 24.52 1.48
N LYS A 232 3.70 25.14 0.65
CA LYS A 232 2.32 24.65 0.40
C LYS A 232 2.34 23.23 -0.19
N PRO A 233 1.39 22.36 0.20
CA PRO A 233 1.32 21.00 -0.31
C PRO A 233 0.92 20.99 -1.79
N THR A 234 1.57 20.16 -2.58
CA THR A 234 1.19 19.90 -3.97
C THR A 234 0.17 18.77 -4.06
N LYS A 235 -0.40 18.57 -5.26
CA LYS A 235 -1.30 17.44 -5.56
C LYS A 235 -0.66 16.05 -5.43
N THR A 236 0.66 15.98 -5.16
CA THR A 236 1.42 14.72 -5.00
C THR A 236 1.97 14.53 -3.60
N ASP A 237 1.83 15.53 -2.73
CA ASP A 237 2.31 15.45 -1.36
C ASP A 237 1.22 14.87 -0.47
N LEU A 238 1.61 14.02 0.48
CA LEU A 238 0.68 13.54 1.49
C LEU A 238 0.48 14.63 2.55
N VAL A 239 -0.76 14.74 3.04
CA VAL A 239 -1.15 15.73 4.05
C VAL A 239 -1.78 15.05 5.25
N TYR A 240 -1.58 15.62 6.43
CA TYR A 240 -2.15 15.13 7.69
C TYR A 240 -2.51 16.29 8.63
N PHE A 241 -3.39 16.07 9.60
CA PHE A 241 -3.81 17.12 10.55
C PHE A 241 -3.21 16.94 11.95
N GLU A 242 -3.14 15.70 12.41
CA GLU A 242 -2.83 15.38 13.80
C GLU A 242 -1.46 14.75 13.93
N ASN A 243 -0.78 15.04 15.05
CA ASN A 243 0.46 14.35 15.38
C ASN A 243 0.21 12.85 15.58
N SER A 244 1.18 12.03 15.17
CA SER A 244 1.15 10.60 15.42
C SER A 244 1.14 10.32 16.94
N PRO A 245 0.38 9.32 17.41
CA PRO A 245 0.44 8.90 18.80
C PRO A 245 1.79 8.28 19.15
N ASP A 246 2.02 8.06 20.45
CA ASP A 246 3.18 7.28 20.88
C ASP A 246 2.96 5.78 20.61
N TYR A 247 3.61 5.28 19.55
CA TYR A 247 3.57 3.87 19.18
C TYR A 247 4.42 2.95 20.08
N CYS A 248 5.11 3.49 21.10
CA CYS A 248 5.85 2.71 22.08
C CYS A 248 4.93 1.94 23.02
N VAL A 249 3.79 2.52 23.38
CA VAL A 249 2.84 2.00 24.36
C VAL A 249 1.61 1.45 23.64
N MET A 250 1.04 0.38 24.18
CA MET A 250 -0.22 -0.15 23.68
C MET A 250 -1.36 0.81 24.04
N ASP A 251 -2.03 1.34 23.02
CA ASP A 251 -3.18 2.20 23.16
C ASP A 251 -4.17 1.88 22.04
N LYS A 252 -5.20 1.10 22.40
CA LYS A 252 -6.24 0.68 21.44
C LYS A 252 -7.04 1.86 20.89
N SER A 253 -7.20 2.94 21.68
CA SER A 253 -7.96 4.12 21.27
C SER A 253 -7.20 4.95 20.22
N ALA A 254 -5.88 5.05 20.37
CA ALA A 254 -5.01 5.70 19.40
C ALA A 254 -4.61 4.79 18.22
N GLY A 255 -4.94 3.50 18.28
CA GLY A 255 -4.58 2.50 17.25
C GLY A 255 -3.14 2.02 17.35
N SER A 256 -2.53 2.09 18.53
CA SER A 256 -1.19 1.59 18.82
C SER A 256 -1.23 0.21 19.47
N LEU A 257 -0.46 -0.74 18.93
CA LEU A 257 -0.23 -2.06 19.56
C LEU A 257 0.93 -2.04 20.56
N GLY A 258 1.70 -0.95 20.62
CA GLY A 258 2.95 -0.88 21.37
C GLY A 258 4.10 -1.65 20.71
N THR A 259 5.29 -1.56 21.30
CA THR A 259 6.49 -2.24 20.79
C THR A 259 6.99 -3.39 21.66
N ALA A 260 6.28 -3.76 22.73
CA ALA A 260 6.64 -4.92 23.55
C ALA A 260 6.63 -6.22 22.72
N GLY A 261 7.63 -7.09 22.93
CA GLY A 261 7.78 -8.35 22.20
C GLY A 261 8.26 -8.20 20.75
N ARG A 262 8.46 -6.99 20.25
CA ARG A 262 8.96 -6.78 18.89
C ARG A 262 10.44 -7.07 18.76
N VAL A 263 10.82 -7.72 17.66
CA VAL A 263 12.22 -7.95 17.32
C VAL A 263 12.90 -6.64 16.98
N CYS A 264 14.12 -6.45 17.49
CA CYS A 264 14.96 -5.30 17.22
C CYS A 264 16.38 -5.73 16.84
N ASN A 265 17.13 -4.82 16.22
CA ASN A 265 18.51 -5.03 15.82
C ASN A 265 19.45 -4.30 16.79
N LYS A 266 20.29 -5.04 17.52
CA LYS A 266 21.22 -4.47 18.49
C LYS A 266 22.30 -3.59 17.84
N MET A 267 22.71 -3.91 16.61
CA MET A 267 23.78 -3.19 15.90
C MET A 267 23.28 -1.98 15.11
N SER A 268 21.98 -1.92 14.81
CA SER A 268 21.42 -0.81 14.05
C SER A 268 21.21 0.42 14.93
N ARG A 269 21.59 1.59 14.40
CA ARG A 269 21.23 2.91 14.94
C ARG A 269 19.97 3.50 14.29
N GLY A 270 19.37 2.77 13.35
CA GLY A 270 18.16 3.16 12.64
C GLY A 270 16.88 2.89 13.43
N THR A 271 15.75 2.93 12.72
CA THR A 271 14.42 2.71 13.34
C THR A 271 14.20 1.27 13.82
N ASP A 272 14.90 0.30 13.24
CA ASP A 272 14.96 -1.10 13.70
C ASP A 272 15.90 -1.32 14.89
N GLY A 273 16.72 -0.32 15.22
CA GLY A 273 17.64 -0.36 16.35
C GLY A 273 16.93 -0.59 17.67
N CYS A 274 17.50 -1.41 18.56
CA CYS A 274 16.86 -1.72 19.84
C CYS A 274 16.61 -0.48 20.72
N GLU A 275 17.47 0.53 20.64
CA GLU A 275 17.27 1.81 21.34
C GLU A 275 15.97 2.51 20.88
N VAL A 276 15.76 2.59 19.56
CA VAL A 276 14.62 3.27 18.96
C VAL A 276 13.36 2.41 19.02
N MET A 277 13.42 1.12 18.64
CA MET A 277 12.27 0.21 18.60
C MET A 277 11.70 -0.03 20.01
N CYS A 278 12.57 -0.23 21.00
CA CYS A 278 12.16 -0.56 22.37
C CYS A 278 11.94 0.67 23.25
N CYS A 279 12.14 1.88 22.70
CA CYS A 279 11.85 3.15 23.36
C CYS A 279 12.53 3.28 24.72
N GLY A 280 13.81 2.89 24.79
CA GLY A 280 14.62 2.94 26.02
C GLY A 280 14.29 1.87 27.07
N ARG A 281 13.29 0.99 26.87
CA ARG A 281 12.94 -0.07 27.84
C ARG A 281 13.95 -1.22 27.92
N GLY A 282 14.92 -1.26 27.01
CA GLY A 282 15.80 -2.40 26.82
C GLY A 282 15.14 -3.56 26.08
N TYR A 283 15.87 -4.66 25.93
CA TYR A 283 15.48 -5.85 25.20
C TYR A 283 15.97 -7.12 25.90
N ASP A 284 15.26 -8.21 25.69
CA ASP A 284 15.68 -9.56 26.05
C ASP A 284 16.44 -10.19 24.88
N THR A 285 17.37 -11.09 25.18
CA THR A 285 18.14 -11.81 24.16
C THR A 285 17.89 -13.30 24.31
N THR A 286 17.36 -13.92 23.26
CA THR A 286 17.10 -15.35 23.20
C THR A 286 17.92 -15.97 22.08
N ARG A 287 18.65 -17.03 22.38
CA ARG A 287 19.41 -17.79 21.39
C ARG A 287 18.48 -18.80 20.72
N VAL A 288 18.32 -18.69 19.40
CA VAL A 288 17.42 -19.53 18.62
C VAL A 288 18.20 -20.23 17.51
N THR A 289 18.02 -21.54 17.39
CA THR A 289 18.56 -22.30 16.26
C THR A 289 17.70 -22.05 15.03
N ARG A 290 18.30 -21.54 13.96
CA ARG A 290 17.63 -21.24 12.70
C ARG A 290 18.14 -22.16 11.63
N VAL A 291 17.23 -22.95 11.06
CA VAL A 291 17.54 -23.79 9.91
C VAL A 291 17.48 -22.93 8.64
N THR A 292 18.58 -22.89 7.88
CA THR A 292 18.66 -22.22 6.58
C THR A 292 19.07 -23.20 5.49
N LYS A 293 18.69 -22.92 4.25
CA LYS A 293 19.16 -23.69 3.09
C LYS A 293 20.55 -23.17 2.71
N CYS A 294 21.52 -24.05 2.75
CA CYS A 294 22.93 -23.75 2.51
C CYS A 294 23.51 -24.73 1.46
N GLU A 295 24.71 -24.43 0.97
CA GLU A 295 25.45 -25.29 0.03
C GLU A 295 24.61 -25.76 -1.17
N CYS A 296 23.80 -24.86 -1.72
CA CYS A 296 22.92 -25.15 -2.84
C CYS A 296 23.72 -25.46 -4.11
N LYS A 297 23.53 -26.66 -4.68
CA LYS A 297 24.13 -27.08 -5.94
C LYS A 297 23.07 -27.22 -7.03
N PHE A 298 23.34 -26.65 -8.20
CA PHE A 298 22.53 -26.84 -9.38
C PHE A 298 22.89 -28.18 -10.03
N HIS A 299 21.88 -29.01 -10.25
CA HIS A 299 21.98 -30.25 -11.01
C HIS A 299 21.44 -30.01 -12.40
N TRP A 300 22.32 -30.17 -13.40
CA TRP A 300 21.94 -30.11 -14.81
C TRP A 300 20.88 -31.18 -15.08
N CYS A 301 19.78 -30.80 -15.76
CA CYS A 301 18.41 -31.38 -15.70
C CYS A 301 17.44 -30.73 -14.67
N CYS A 302 17.71 -29.47 -14.30
CA CYS A 302 16.78 -28.46 -13.77
C CYS A 302 16.36 -28.58 -12.30
N ALA A 303 17.25 -29.04 -11.41
CA ALA A 303 16.99 -29.05 -9.98
C ALA A 303 18.09 -28.33 -9.19
N VAL A 304 17.70 -27.58 -8.16
CA VAL A 304 18.62 -27.07 -7.14
C VAL A 304 18.45 -27.93 -5.89
N ARG A 305 19.53 -28.55 -5.42
CA ARG A 305 19.53 -29.30 -4.16
C ARG A 305 20.39 -28.55 -3.14
N CYS A 306 19.81 -28.24 -1.99
CA CYS A 306 20.48 -27.56 -0.88
C CYS A 306 20.51 -28.48 0.35
N LYS A 307 21.52 -28.32 1.19
CA LYS A 307 21.54 -28.92 2.52
C LYS A 307 20.78 -28.01 3.49
N GLU A 308 20.39 -28.58 4.64
CA GLU A 308 19.91 -27.82 5.78
C GLU A 308 21.09 -27.55 6.71
N CYS A 309 21.38 -26.28 6.96
CA CYS A 309 22.37 -25.85 7.94
C CYS A 309 21.63 -25.25 9.14
N GLU A 310 22.09 -25.59 10.33
CA GLU A 310 21.60 -25.02 11.58
C GLU A 310 22.55 -23.93 12.06
N ASP A 311 22.06 -22.70 12.08
CA ASP A 311 22.81 -21.56 12.60
C ASP A 311 22.18 -21.11 13.91
N THR A 312 23.01 -20.97 14.94
CA THR A 312 22.57 -20.45 16.23
C THR A 312 22.65 -18.92 16.21
N VAL A 313 21.50 -18.24 16.25
CA VAL A 313 21.41 -16.78 16.17
C VAL A 313 20.79 -16.18 17.42
N ASP A 314 21.34 -15.07 17.89
CA ASP A 314 20.76 -14.30 18.99
C ASP A 314 19.64 -13.39 18.45
N VAL A 315 18.44 -13.56 18.98
CA VAL A 315 17.25 -12.75 18.67
C VAL A 315 16.99 -11.80 19.83
N HIS A 316 16.88 -10.51 19.51
CA HIS A 316 16.62 -9.47 20.51
C HIS A 316 15.16 -9.01 20.44
N THR A 317 14.44 -9.05 21.56
CA THR A 317 13.02 -8.66 21.64
C THR A 317 12.79 -7.59 22.68
N CYS A 318 12.05 -6.54 22.33
CA CYS A 318 11.79 -5.41 23.22
C CYS A 318 11.03 -5.80 24.49
N LYS A 319 11.49 -5.32 25.63
CA LYS A 319 10.86 -5.56 26.93
C LYS A 319 9.46 -4.91 27.02
N ALA A 320 8.60 -5.51 27.83
CA ALA A 320 7.31 -4.94 28.20
C ALA A 320 7.48 -3.65 29.04
N PRO A 321 6.49 -2.74 29.05
CA PRO A 321 6.48 -1.62 29.99
C PRO A 321 6.54 -2.15 31.44
N LYS A 322 7.37 -1.53 32.29
CA LYS A 322 7.30 -1.78 33.74
C LYS A 322 5.91 -1.33 34.21
N ARG A 323 5.11 -2.21 34.81
CA ARG A 323 3.84 -1.79 35.42
C ARG A 323 4.12 -0.73 36.49
N ALA A 324 3.27 0.29 36.57
CA ALA A 324 3.34 1.33 37.59
C ALA A 324 3.23 0.77 39.03
N GLU A 325 2.79 -0.48 39.21
CA GLU A 325 2.66 -1.15 40.52
C GLU A 325 3.99 -1.60 41.15
N TRP A 326 5.13 -1.44 40.47
CA TRP A 326 6.46 -1.84 41.01
C TRP A 326 7.31 -0.65 41.49
N LEU A 327 6.74 0.55 41.57
CA LEU A 327 7.46 1.75 42.05
C LEU A 327 7.17 2.10 43.52
N ASP A 328 6.30 1.35 44.21
CA ASP A 328 5.95 1.58 45.63
C ASP A 328 6.39 0.43 46.57
N GLN A 329 7.42 -0.33 46.21
CA GLN A 329 8.04 -1.31 47.12
C GLN A 329 9.57 -1.31 47.00
N THR A 330 10.18 -0.21 47.46
CA THR A 330 11.53 -0.14 48.05
C THR A 330 11.67 1.21 48.72
#